data_AF-A0A3C1WT38-F1
#
_entry.id   AF-A0A3C1WT38-F1
#
_cell.length_a   1.000
_cell.length_b   1.000
_cell.length_c   1.000
_cell.angle_alpha   90.00
_cell.angle_beta   90.00
_cell.angle_gamma   90.00
#
_symmetry.space_group_name_H-M   'P 1'
#
loop_
_entity.id
_entity.type
_entity.pdbx_description
1 polymer ?
#
loop_
_entity_poly.entity_id
_entity_poly.type
_entity_poly.pdbx_seq_one_letter_code
_entity_poly.pdbx_strand_id
1 'polypeptide(L)' 'KSYILAPEGLTDGMTVMSGENAEVRVGNTLPLANIPIGTMVHNIELYPGKGGQMVRAAGNAAQLMA' A
#
# COMPACT_ATOMS: atom_id res chain seq x y z
N LYS A 1 10.31 -6.65 15.09
CA LYS A 1 9.07 -7.23 14.49
C LYS A 1 8.02 -6.14 14.50
N SER A 2 7.28 -5.99 13.40
CA SER A 2 6.29 -4.93 13.21
C SER A 2 5.03 -5.55 12.62
N TYR A 3 3.88 -4.90 12.83
CA TYR A 3 2.61 -5.31 12.25
C TYR A 3 2.27 -4.42 11.06
N ILE A 4 1.56 -4.98 10.08
CA ILE A 4 0.98 -4.27 8.94
C ILE A 4 -0.49 -4.64 8.83
N LEU A 5 -1.27 -3.82 8.12
CA LEU A 5 -2.58 -4.23 7.65
C LEU A 5 -2.39 -5.39 6.67
N ALA A 6 -3.14 -6.48 6.85
CA ALA A 6 -3.09 -7.61 5.94
C ALA A 6 -3.97 -7.31 4.72
N PRO A 7 -3.38 -7.08 3.53
CA PRO A 7 -4.17 -6.87 2.33
C PRO A 7 -4.71 -8.21 1.82
N GLU A 8 -5.76 -8.11 1.00
CA GLU A 8 -6.30 -9.26 0.28
C GLU A 8 -5.23 -9.89 -0.63
N GLY A 9 -5.12 -11.21 -0.60
CA GLY A 9 -4.16 -11.98 -1.41
C GLY A 9 -2.75 -12.12 -0.83
N LEU A 10 -2.43 -11.54 0.33
CA LEU A 10 -1.16 -11.80 1.00
C LEU A 10 -1.19 -13.18 1.69
N THR A 11 -0.25 -14.06 1.32
CA THR A 11 -0.12 -15.41 1.89
C THR A 11 1.22 -15.62 2.58
N ASP A 12 1.30 -16.66 3.40
CA ASP A 12 2.54 -17.04 4.08
C ASP A 12 3.67 -17.30 3.08
N GLY A 13 4.89 -16.88 3.45
CA GLY A 13 6.09 -16.99 2.60
C GLY A 13 6.29 -15.83 1.62
N MET A 14 5.30 -14.95 1.43
CA MET A 14 5.48 -13.75 0.62
C MET A 14 6.42 -12.75 1.29
N THR A 15 7.36 -12.19 0.52
CA THR A 15 8.23 -11.10 0.98
C THR A 15 7.54 -9.76 0.82
N VAL A 16 7.48 -8.97 1.89
CA VAL A 16 6.94 -7.60 1.83
C VAL A 16 8.09 -6.61 1.85
N MET A 17 8.03 -5.61 0.98
CA MET A 17 9.04 -4.56 0.84
C MET A 17 8.39 -3.18 0.99
N SER A 18 9.14 -2.27 1.61
CA SER A 18 8.75 -0.86 1.76
C SER A 18 9.87 0.03 1.23
N GLY A 19 9.53 1.03 0.43
CA GLY A 19 10.46 2.05 -0.06
C GLY A 19 10.34 2.30 -1.56
N GLU A 20 11.18 3.22 -2.06
CA GLU A 20 11.16 3.67 -3.47
C GLU A 20 11.44 2.56 -4.49
N ASN A 21 12.28 1.58 -4.10
CA ASN A 21 12.67 0.44 -4.92
C ASN A 21 11.76 -0.79 -4.74
N ALA A 22 10.66 -0.66 -4.00
CA ALA A 22 9.73 -1.77 -3.82
C ALA A 22 8.93 -1.99 -5.12
N GLU A 23 8.77 -3.25 -5.49
CA GLU A 23 7.96 -3.63 -6.65
C GLU A 23 6.47 -3.34 -6.39
N VAL A 24 5.73 -2.97 -7.43
CA VAL A 24 4.27 -2.80 -7.38
C VAL A 24 3.61 -4.17 -7.23
N ARG A 25 3.51 -4.66 -5.99
CA ARG A 25 2.94 -5.96 -5.64
C ARG A 25 2.12 -5.88 -4.37
N VAL A 26 1.14 -6.77 -4.23
CA VAL A 26 0.36 -6.94 -3.01
C VAL A 26 1.27 -7.07 -1.79
N GLY A 27 0.97 -6.30 -0.74
CA GLY A 27 1.75 -6.20 0.49
C GLY A 27 2.78 -5.08 0.50
N ASN A 28 3.32 -4.67 -0.66
CA ASN A 28 4.38 -3.67 -0.70
C ASN A 28 3.87 -2.24 -0.49
N THR A 29 4.76 -1.38 -0.01
CA THR A 29 4.48 0.06 0.19
C THR A 29 5.54 0.88 -0.52
N LEU A 30 5.10 1.81 -1.37
CA LEU A 30 5.97 2.70 -2.14
C LEU A 30 5.30 4.08 -2.28
N PRO A 31 6.06 5.15 -2.60
CA PRO A 31 5.48 6.46 -2.86
C PRO A 31 4.48 6.42 -4.01
N LEU A 32 3.41 7.23 -3.90
CA LEU A 32 2.35 7.30 -4.92
C LEU A 32 2.89 7.63 -6.32
N ALA A 33 3.97 8.41 -6.41
CA ALA A 33 4.63 8.77 -7.66
C ALA A 33 5.18 7.56 -8.45
N ASN A 34 5.48 6.44 -7.76
CA ASN A 34 6.03 5.23 -8.37
C ASN A 34 4.94 4.18 -8.67
N ILE A 35 3.67 4.47 -8.38
CA ILE A 35 2.55 3.54 -8.59
C ILE A 35 1.85 3.86 -9.92
N PRO A 36 1.59 2.85 -10.78
CA PRO A 36 0.84 3.05 -12.01
C PRO A 36 -0.59 3.53 -11.76
N ILE A 37 -1.07 4.45 -12.60
CA ILE A 37 -2.47 4.91 -12.60
C ILE A 37 -3.39 3.72 -12.83
N GLY A 38 -4.55 3.72 -12.15
CA GLY A 38 -5.54 2.66 -12.20
C GLY A 38 -5.32 1.54 -11.18
N THR A 39 -4.18 1.52 -10.48
CA THR A 39 -3.88 0.54 -9.43
C THR A 39 -4.79 0.74 -8.22
N MET A 40 -5.25 -0.36 -7.63
CA MET A 40 -5.98 -0.35 -6.36
C MET A 40 -5.00 -0.27 -5.19
N VAL A 41 -5.14 0.75 -4.35
CA VAL A 41 -4.27 1.04 -3.21
C VAL A 41 -5.07 1.17 -1.91
N HIS A 42 -4.41 0.97 -0.77
CA HIS A 42 -5.00 1.13 0.57
C HIS A 42 -3.96 1.77 1.51
N ASN A 43 -4.37 2.15 2.73
CA ASN A 43 -3.50 2.74 3.75
C ASN A 43 -2.76 4.01 3.29
N ILE A 44 -3.49 4.95 2.68
CA ILE A 44 -2.94 6.14 2.01
C ILE A 44 -2.58 7.22 3.02
N GLU A 45 -1.38 7.79 2.89
CA GLU A 45 -0.89 8.94 3.63
C GLU A 45 -1.37 10.25 2.97
N LEU A 46 -1.97 11.14 3.77
CA LEU A 46 -2.46 12.45 3.28
C LEU A 46 -1.34 13.49 3.11
N TYR A 47 -0.34 13.44 3.98
CA TYR A 47 0.79 14.35 3.98
C TYR A 47 2.06 13.54 4.23
N PRO A 48 3.14 13.77 3.46
CA PRO A 48 4.38 13.01 3.61
C PRO A 48 4.89 12.96 5.06
N GLY A 49 5.16 11.75 5.57
CA GLY A 49 5.65 11.49 6.92
C GLY A 49 4.61 11.47 8.05
N LYS A 50 3.31 11.63 7.76
CA LYS A 50 2.22 11.52 8.76
C LYS A 50 1.64 10.10 8.91
N GLY A 51 2.10 9.15 8.10
CA GLY A 51 1.59 7.79 8.04
C GLY A 51 0.24 7.68 7.33
N GLY A 52 -0.15 6.44 7.02
CA GLY A 52 -1.43 6.14 6.39
C GLY A 52 -2.61 6.59 7.27
N GLN A 53 -3.56 7.29 6.68
CA GLN A 53 -4.75 7.82 7.36
C GLN A 53 -6.03 7.38 6.64
N MET A 54 -6.00 7.30 5.32
CA MET A 54 -7.17 6.95 4.52
C MET A 54 -7.16 5.48 4.10
N VAL A 55 -8.34 4.94 3.80
CA VAL A 55 -8.53 3.60 3.23
C VAL A 55 -7.89 2.51 4.14
N ARG A 56 -8.16 2.59 5.45
CA ARG A 56 -7.63 1.65 6.46
C ARG A 56 -8.62 0.61 6.96
N ALA A 57 -9.92 0.86 6.79
CA ALA A 57 -10.95 -0.06 7.24
C ALA A 57 -11.00 -1.31 6.34
N ALA A 58 -11.56 -2.40 6.88
CA ALA A 58 -11.65 -3.68 6.19
C ALA A 58 -12.46 -3.56 4.89
N GLY A 59 -11.98 -4.24 3.83
CA GLY A 59 -12.66 -4.29 2.53
C GLY A 59 -12.60 -3.00 1.71
N ASN A 60 -11.94 -1.94 2.21
CA ASN A 60 -11.84 -0.68 1.48
C ASN A 60 -10.60 -0.68 0.56
N ALA A 61 -10.78 -0.13 -0.63
CA ALA A 61 -9.71 0.16 -1.57
C ALA A 61 -10.00 1.48 -2.28
N ALA A 62 -8.95 2.16 -2.74
CA ALA A 62 -9.06 3.34 -3.58
C ALA A 62 -8.31 3.12 -4.88
N GLN A 63 -8.81 3.70 -5.96
CA GLN A 63 -8.15 3.66 -7.25
C GLN A 63 -7.26 4.89 -7.41
N LEU A 64 -6.02 4.70 -7.84
CA LEU A 64 -5.14 5.82 -8.19
C LEU A 64 -5.60 6.44 -9.50
N MET A 65 -6.04 7.70 -9.45
CA MET A 65 -6.54 8.47 -10.60
C MET A 65 -5.56 9.58 -10.98
N ALA A 66 -5.71 10.12 -12.19
CA ALA A 66 -4.94 11.26 -12.71
C ALA A 66 -5.60 12.60 -12.38
#